data_AF-A0A4V3XA51-F1
#
_entry.id   AF-A0A4V3XA51-F1
#
_cell.length_a   1.000
_cell.length_b   1.000
_cell.length_c   1.000
_cell.angle_alpha   90.00
_cell.angle_beta   90.00
_cell.angle_gamma   90.00
#
_symmetry.space_group_name_H-M   'P 1'
#
loop_
_entity.id
_entity.type
_entity.pdbx_description
1 polymer ?
#
loop_
_entity_poly.entity_id
_entity_poly.type
_entity_poly.pdbx_seq_one_letter_code
_entity_poly.pdbx_strand_id
1 'polypeptide(L)'
;MKPMKIVATSQQSRFHTETLDIASGEIDLKDVTIAVGERELLTDTRLKLKEGIRYALVGRNGTGKSTLLQALSDKLIPGLSKSLRIVLVSQVTDSTRDEQGSANSEDISVLMHVVHGDKQRGEAMREFEELTLAVDATSLAKTQRIVSEITLLRLEIALDDARKVASRTSGARGKKARAEEIKAEDRVKEANEK
;
A
#
# COMPACT_ATOMS: atom_id res chain seq x y z
N MET A 1 14.30 5.95 -14.92
CA MET A 1 13.35 5.02 -15.57
C MET A 1 12.05 5.09 -14.77
N LYS A 2 10.91 5.49 -15.36
CA LYS A 2 9.64 5.60 -14.62
C LYS A 2 9.26 4.20 -14.09
N PRO A 3 8.97 4.02 -12.80
CA PRO A 3 8.63 2.69 -12.27
C PRO A 3 7.38 2.17 -12.98
N MET A 4 7.47 0.94 -13.49
CA MET A 4 6.39 0.33 -14.27
C MET A 4 5.20 0.07 -13.34
N LYS A 5 4.07 0.74 -13.61
CA LYS A 5 2.89 0.71 -12.74
C LYS A 5 2.18 -0.64 -12.85
N ILE A 6 1.94 -1.30 -11.71
CA ILE A 6 1.10 -2.48 -11.62
C ILE A 6 -0.37 -2.03 -11.65
N VAL A 7 -1.16 -2.63 -12.52
CA VAL A 7 -2.60 -2.41 -12.63
C VAL A 7 -3.29 -3.75 -12.36
N ALA A 8 -4.30 -3.72 -11.49
CA ALA A 8 -5.07 -4.91 -11.14
C ALA A 8 -6.57 -4.63 -11.23
N THR A 9 -7.32 -5.59 -11.75
CA THR A 9 -8.78 -5.58 -11.81
C THR A 9 -9.33 -6.89 -11.23
N SER A 10 -10.58 -6.86 -10.81
CA SER A 10 -11.31 -8.03 -10.31
C SER A 10 -12.81 -7.81 -10.48
N GLN A 11 -13.58 -8.89 -10.51
CA GLN A 11 -15.04 -8.81 -10.53
C GLN A 11 -15.56 -8.22 -9.22
N GLN A 12 -16.31 -7.13 -9.31
CA GLN A 12 -17.06 -6.56 -8.19
C GLN A 12 -18.55 -6.87 -8.37
N SER A 13 -19.17 -7.47 -7.35
CA SER A 13 -20.62 -7.76 -7.36
C SER A 13 -21.43 -6.47 -7.47
N ARG A 14 -22.46 -6.46 -8.35
CA ARG A 14 -23.42 -5.36 -8.50
C ARG A 14 -24.52 -5.36 -7.43
N PHE A 15 -24.78 -6.52 -6.83
CA PHE A 15 -25.74 -6.67 -5.74
C PHE A 15 -25.00 -6.40 -4.43
N HIS A 16 -25.28 -5.25 -3.80
CA HIS A 16 -24.72 -4.89 -2.50
C HIS A 16 -25.36 -5.77 -1.43
N THR A 17 -24.59 -6.70 -0.91
CA THR A 17 -24.67 -7.06 0.50
C THR A 17 -23.30 -7.65 0.78
N GLU A 18 -22.46 -6.85 1.42
CA GLU A 18 -21.32 -7.34 2.18
C GLU A 18 -20.11 -7.88 1.35
N THR A 19 -19.19 -7.05 0.87
CA THR A 19 -17.97 -6.90 1.70
C THR A 19 -18.35 -6.18 2.97
N LEU A 20 -18.97 -6.90 3.91
CA LEU A 20 -18.75 -6.60 5.30
C LEU A 20 -17.22 -6.63 5.36
N ASP A 21 -16.63 -5.67 6.03
CA ASP A 21 -15.35 -5.95 6.67
C ASP A 21 -15.63 -7.04 7.73
N ILE A 22 -15.99 -8.25 7.28
CA ILE A 22 -15.87 -9.45 8.06
C ILE A 22 -14.37 -9.46 8.33
N ALA A 23 -14.01 -9.49 9.59
CA ALA A 23 -12.64 -9.74 10.00
C ALA A 23 -12.23 -11.19 9.68
N SER A 24 -12.62 -11.70 8.51
CA SER A 24 -12.16 -12.96 7.97
C SER A 24 -10.80 -12.73 7.36
N GLY A 25 -9.80 -13.52 7.75
CA GLY A 25 -8.49 -13.58 7.10
C GLY A 25 -8.53 -14.18 5.69
N GLU A 26 -9.71 -14.38 5.11
CA GLU A 26 -9.91 -15.05 3.82
C GLU A 26 -9.94 -14.05 2.65
N ILE A 27 -9.45 -14.53 1.51
CA ILE A 27 -9.48 -13.85 0.21
C ILE A 27 -10.22 -14.78 -0.76
N ASP A 28 -11.32 -14.33 -1.36
CA ASP A 28 -11.99 -15.03 -2.49
C ASP A 28 -12.37 -13.98 -3.53
N LEU A 29 -11.44 -13.74 -4.47
CA LEU A 29 -11.59 -12.76 -5.54
C LEU A 29 -11.77 -13.48 -6.86
N LYS A 30 -12.78 -13.06 -7.63
CA LYS A 30 -13.09 -13.60 -8.95
C LYS A 30 -12.56 -12.69 -10.04
N ASP A 31 -12.25 -13.29 -11.20
CA ASP A 31 -11.83 -12.63 -12.42
C ASP A 31 -10.68 -11.62 -12.20
N VAL A 32 -9.68 -12.04 -11.41
CA VAL A 32 -8.50 -11.23 -11.11
C VAL A 32 -7.58 -11.19 -12.32
N THR A 33 -7.33 -9.99 -12.80
CA THR A 33 -6.38 -9.71 -13.88
C THR A 33 -5.31 -8.74 -13.35
N ILE A 34 -4.03 -9.04 -13.60
CA ILE A 34 -2.89 -8.22 -13.19
C ILE A 34 -2.02 -7.98 -14.41
N ALA A 35 -1.76 -6.71 -14.69
CA ALA A 35 -0.89 -6.25 -15.76
C ALA A 35 0.20 -5.33 -15.21
N VAL A 36 1.35 -5.32 -15.89
CA VAL A 36 2.40 -4.33 -15.67
C VAL A 36 2.70 -3.70 -17.01
N GLY A 37 2.52 -2.38 -17.12
CA GLY A 37 2.55 -1.71 -18.42
C GLY A 37 1.53 -2.33 -19.37
N GLU A 38 1.97 -2.76 -20.54
CA GLU A 38 1.14 -3.42 -21.56
C GLU A 38 1.08 -4.96 -21.43
N ARG A 39 1.83 -5.53 -20.47
CA ARG A 39 1.95 -6.98 -20.34
C ARG A 39 1.01 -7.49 -19.25
N GLU A 40 0.05 -8.31 -19.64
CA GLU A 40 -0.76 -9.11 -18.72
C GLU A 40 0.07 -10.27 -18.16
N LEU A 41 0.02 -10.44 -16.83
CA LEU A 41 0.72 -11.50 -16.11
C LEU A 41 -0.24 -12.55 -15.57
N LEU A 42 -1.42 -12.12 -15.12
CA LEU A 42 -2.55 -12.96 -14.75
C LEU A 42 -3.79 -12.42 -15.45
N THR A 43 -4.65 -13.31 -15.96
CA THR A 43 -5.89 -12.95 -16.65
C THR A 43 -7.02 -13.85 -16.12
N ASP A 44 -8.16 -13.23 -15.78
CA ASP A 44 -9.43 -13.88 -15.40
C ASP A 44 -9.28 -15.01 -14.35
N THR A 45 -8.38 -14.82 -13.40
CA THR A 45 -8.04 -15.86 -12.41
C THR A 45 -8.87 -15.70 -11.15
N ARG A 46 -9.37 -16.81 -10.59
CA ARG A 46 -9.96 -16.79 -9.25
C ARG A 46 -8.88 -16.95 -8.18
N LEU A 47 -8.62 -15.91 -7.40
CA LEU A 47 -7.69 -15.94 -6.27
C LEU A 47 -8.42 -16.30 -4.99
N LYS A 48 -8.16 -17.49 -4.47
CA LYS A 48 -8.75 -17.98 -3.21
C LYS A 48 -7.69 -18.38 -2.20
N LEU A 49 -7.61 -17.66 -1.09
CA LEU A 49 -6.73 -17.93 0.03
C LEU A 49 -7.56 -18.02 1.30
N LYS A 50 -7.46 -19.12 2.04
CA LYS A 50 -8.14 -19.29 3.32
C LYS A 50 -7.22 -18.97 4.48
N GLU A 51 -7.81 -18.50 5.56
CA GLU A 51 -7.10 -18.26 6.81
C GLU A 51 -6.49 -19.56 7.37
N GLY A 52 -5.30 -19.45 7.96
CA GLY A 52 -4.59 -20.60 8.54
C GLY A 52 -3.93 -21.55 7.54
N ILE A 53 -4.07 -21.32 6.23
CA ILE A 53 -3.46 -22.18 5.21
C ILE A 53 -2.14 -21.60 4.70
N ARG A 54 -1.12 -22.47 4.59
CA ARG A 54 0.16 -22.15 3.96
C ARG A 54 0.11 -22.52 2.48
N TYR A 55 0.30 -21.52 1.62
CA TYR A 55 0.32 -21.69 0.17
C TYR A 55 1.73 -21.51 -0.39
N ALA A 56 2.07 -22.26 -1.43
CA ALA A 56 3.29 -22.06 -2.22
C ALA A 56 2.91 -21.55 -3.61
N LEU A 57 3.49 -20.43 -4.03
CA LEU A 57 3.33 -19.88 -5.37
C LEU A 57 4.48 -20.34 -6.26
N VAL A 58 4.20 -21.28 -7.16
CA VAL A 58 5.18 -21.86 -8.09
C VAL A 58 4.98 -21.38 -9.52
N GLY A 59 6.06 -21.32 -10.29
CA GLY A 59 6.03 -20.87 -11.68
C GLY A 59 7.41 -20.47 -12.19
N ARG A 60 7.56 -20.35 -13.51
CA ARG A 60 8.82 -19.92 -14.15
C ARG A 60 9.18 -18.49 -13.73
N ASN A 61 10.46 -18.14 -13.79
CA ASN A 61 10.87 -16.75 -13.56
C ASN A 61 10.25 -15.83 -14.63
N GLY A 62 9.81 -14.64 -14.22
CA GLY A 62 9.14 -13.70 -15.12
C GLY A 62 7.66 -14.00 -15.42
N THR A 63 7.04 -14.96 -14.71
CA THR A 63 5.58 -15.24 -14.78
C THR A 63 4.73 -14.30 -13.93
N GLY A 64 5.35 -13.40 -13.15
CA GLY A 64 4.63 -12.43 -12.34
C GLY A 64 4.41 -12.80 -10.88
N LYS A 65 5.10 -13.83 -10.34
CA LYS A 65 4.99 -14.22 -8.92
C LYS A 65 5.23 -13.05 -7.96
N SER A 66 6.38 -12.39 -8.08
CA SER A 66 6.70 -11.22 -7.25
C SER A 66 5.73 -10.07 -7.48
N THR A 67 5.24 -9.90 -8.71
CA THR A 67 4.23 -8.88 -9.03
C THR A 67 2.89 -9.16 -8.37
N LEU A 68 2.43 -10.40 -8.34
CA LEU A 68 1.20 -10.80 -7.65
C LEU A 68 1.32 -10.54 -6.14
N LEU A 69 2.46 -10.92 -5.54
CA LEU A 69 2.73 -10.66 -4.13
C LEU A 69 2.78 -9.16 -3.82
N GLN A 70 3.41 -8.36 -4.68
CA GLN A 70 3.44 -6.90 -4.57
C GLN A 70 2.03 -6.29 -4.71
N ALA A 71 1.23 -6.76 -5.66
CA ALA A 71 -0.14 -6.30 -5.86
C ALA A 71 -1.03 -6.59 -4.64
N LEU A 72 -0.82 -7.73 -3.97
CA LEU A 72 -1.49 -8.07 -2.72
C LEU A 72 -1.02 -7.16 -1.58
N SER A 73 0.28 -6.99 -1.39
CA SER A 73 0.84 -6.20 -0.28
C SER A 73 0.49 -4.72 -0.36
N ASP A 74 0.54 -4.16 -1.56
CA ASP A 74 0.17 -2.77 -1.82
C ASP A 74 -1.35 -2.59 -1.95
N LYS A 75 -2.13 -3.66 -1.65
CA LYS A 75 -3.59 -3.70 -1.70
C LYS A 75 -4.15 -3.17 -3.01
N LEU A 76 -3.50 -3.48 -4.13
CA LEU A 76 -3.85 -2.97 -5.47
C LEU A 76 -5.06 -3.68 -6.09
N ILE A 77 -5.30 -4.93 -5.70
CA ILE A 77 -6.40 -5.74 -6.25
C ILE A 77 -7.73 -5.25 -5.65
N PRO A 78 -8.71 -4.83 -6.46
CA PRO A 78 -10.03 -4.46 -5.94
C PRO A 78 -10.72 -5.64 -5.26
N GLY A 79 -11.56 -5.36 -4.27
CA GLY A 79 -12.28 -6.40 -3.51
C GLY A 79 -11.49 -6.99 -2.33
N LEU A 80 -10.19 -6.70 -2.20
CA LEU A 80 -9.46 -6.98 -0.96
C LEU A 80 -10.08 -6.20 0.21
N SER A 81 -10.34 -6.88 1.33
CA SER A 81 -10.85 -6.22 2.54
C SER A 81 -9.81 -5.25 3.10
N LYS A 82 -10.28 -4.12 3.63
CA LYS A 82 -9.42 -3.09 4.22
C LYS A 82 -8.78 -3.56 5.53
N SER A 83 -9.49 -4.40 6.29
CA SER A 83 -9.05 -4.93 7.58
C SER A 83 -7.93 -5.96 7.45
N LEU A 84 -7.76 -6.59 6.28
CA LEU A 84 -6.66 -7.53 6.03
C LEU A 84 -5.31 -6.82 6.12
N ARG A 85 -4.45 -7.31 7.02
CA ARG A 85 -3.04 -6.91 7.09
C ARG A 85 -2.22 -7.87 6.23
N ILE A 86 -1.60 -7.34 5.18
CA ILE A 86 -0.76 -8.12 4.28
C ILE A 86 0.66 -7.57 4.42
N VAL A 87 1.56 -8.39 4.95
CA VAL A 87 2.98 -8.06 5.10
C VAL A 87 3.76 -8.83 4.05
N LEU A 88 4.47 -8.12 3.19
CA LEU A 88 5.37 -8.71 2.22
C LEU A 88 6.79 -8.67 2.75
N VAL A 89 7.36 -9.85 2.95
CA VAL A 89 8.78 -10.00 3.20
C VAL A 89 9.46 -10.09 1.83
N SER A 90 10.09 -9.00 1.40
CA SER A 90 10.87 -9.02 0.16
C SER A 90 12.05 -9.97 0.33
N GLN A 91 12.49 -10.56 -0.80
CA GLN A 91 13.77 -11.26 -0.80
C GLN A 91 14.83 -10.28 -0.31
N VAL A 92 15.51 -10.66 0.76
CA VAL A 92 16.79 -10.06 1.12
C VAL A 92 17.70 -10.42 -0.05
N THR A 93 17.84 -9.50 -1.01
CA THR A 93 19.08 -9.48 -1.76
C THR A 93 20.17 -9.31 -0.71
N ASP A 94 21.29 -10.02 -0.83
CA ASP A 94 22.53 -9.71 -0.09
C ASP A 94 23.06 -8.33 -0.52
N SER A 95 22.21 -7.31 -0.48
CA SER A 95 22.48 -5.92 -0.70
C SER A 95 22.94 -5.34 0.64
N THR A 96 24.07 -5.84 1.11
CA THR A 96 25.07 -5.05 1.85
C THR A 96 25.70 -3.97 0.95
N ARG A 97 24.93 -3.43 0.00
CA ARG A 97 25.33 -2.40 -0.94
C ARG A 97 24.15 -1.49 -1.18
N ASP A 98 23.93 -0.61 -0.20
CA ASP A 98 23.37 0.69 -0.48
C ASP A 98 24.11 1.32 -1.67
N GLU A 99 23.39 1.99 -2.56
CA GLU A 99 23.98 2.84 -3.61
C GLU A 99 24.75 4.05 -3.01
N GLN A 100 24.67 4.25 -1.70
CA GLN A 100 25.54 5.09 -0.90
C GLN A 100 26.29 4.20 0.08
N GLY A 101 27.53 3.82 -0.23
CA GLY A 101 28.36 2.91 0.56
C GLY A 101 28.65 3.36 2.00
N SER A 102 27.63 3.37 2.85
CA SER A 102 27.75 3.49 4.29
C SER A 102 27.77 2.07 4.87
N ALA A 103 28.94 1.65 5.31
CA ALA A 103 29.20 0.36 5.90
C ALA A 103 28.64 0.25 7.33
N ASN A 104 27.33 0.40 7.49
CA ASN A 104 26.61 0.01 8.71
C ASN A 104 25.61 -1.11 8.37
N SER A 105 26.10 -2.18 7.76
CA SER A 105 25.34 -3.44 7.68
C SER A 105 25.48 -4.16 9.02
N GLU A 106 24.74 -3.70 10.05
CA GLU A 106 24.39 -4.64 11.12
C GLU A 106 23.58 -5.76 10.48
N ASP A 107 23.92 -7.02 10.75
CA ASP A 107 23.15 -8.17 10.28
C ASP A 107 21.71 -8.05 10.80
N ILE A 108 20.82 -7.51 9.97
CA ILE A 108 19.41 -7.35 10.31
C ILE A 108 18.85 -8.75 10.50
N SER A 109 18.46 -9.09 11.74
CA SER A 109 17.84 -10.39 12.00
C SER A 109 16.59 -10.59 11.14
N VAL A 110 16.26 -11.86 10.82
CA VAL A 110 15.04 -12.21 10.09
C VAL A 110 13.80 -11.58 10.74
N LEU A 111 13.78 -11.54 12.09
CA LEU A 111 12.72 -10.87 12.84
C LEU A 111 12.63 -9.38 12.48
N MET A 112 13.77 -8.67 12.49
CA MET A 112 13.79 -7.26 12.12
C MET A 112 13.38 -7.05 10.67
N HIS A 113 13.74 -7.94 9.74
CA HIS A 113 13.29 -7.83 8.34
C HIS A 113 11.76 -7.97 8.21
N VAL A 114 11.16 -8.91 8.94
CA VAL A 114 9.69 -9.06 9.00
C VAL A 114 9.03 -7.83 9.62
N VAL A 115 9.62 -7.29 10.69
CA VAL A 115 9.12 -6.10 11.39
C VAL A 115 9.19 -4.86 10.51
N HIS A 116 10.25 -4.69 9.71
CA HIS A 116 10.37 -3.61 8.73
C HIS A 116 9.44 -3.78 7.52
N GLY A 117 9.04 -5.01 7.19
CA GLY A 117 8.05 -5.29 6.15
C GLY A 117 6.65 -4.76 6.48
N ASP A 118 6.32 -4.53 7.76
CA ASP A 118 5.07 -3.91 8.19
C ASP A 118 5.14 -2.38 8.00
N LYS A 119 4.81 -1.94 6.77
CA LYS A 119 4.79 -0.52 6.38
C LYS A 119 3.92 0.33 7.32
N GLN A 120 2.74 -0.18 7.69
CA GLN A 120 1.80 0.56 8.56
C GLN A 120 2.40 0.80 9.94
N ARG A 121 3.03 -0.23 10.53
CA ARG A 121 3.76 -0.07 11.78
C ARG A 121 4.91 0.92 11.64
N GLY A 122 5.69 0.82 10.56
CA GLY A 122 6.84 1.70 10.32
C GLY A 122 6.45 3.16 10.14
N GLU A 123 5.33 3.45 9.48
CA GLU A 123 4.76 4.80 9.35
C GLU A 123 4.27 5.33 10.70
N ALA A 124 3.47 4.55 11.43
CA ALA A 124 2.94 4.96 12.73
C ALA A 124 4.05 5.20 13.78
N MET A 125 5.11 4.38 13.77
CA MET A 125 6.24 4.56 14.69
C MET A 125 7.03 5.83 14.39
N ARG A 126 7.27 6.12 13.09
CA ARG A 126 7.94 7.36 12.66
C ARG A 126 7.14 8.59 13.07
N GLU A 127 5.84 8.56 12.80
CA GLU A 127 4.94 9.65 13.19
C GLU A 127 4.90 9.86 14.71
N PHE A 128 4.88 8.77 15.50
CA PHE A 128 4.94 8.85 16.95
C PHE A 128 6.23 9.52 17.44
N GLU A 129 7.38 9.17 16.86
CA GLU A 129 8.67 9.76 17.19
C GLU A 129 8.70 11.26 16.86
N GLU A 130 8.24 11.65 15.67
CA GLU A 130 8.13 13.06 15.26
C GLU A 130 7.19 13.86 16.17
N LEU A 131 6.01 13.32 16.51
CA LEU A 131 5.09 13.96 17.44
C LEU A 131 5.70 14.13 18.83
N THR A 132 6.46 13.14 19.30
CA THR A 132 7.16 13.21 20.59
C THR A 132 8.17 14.37 20.57
N LEU A 133 8.97 14.48 19.51
CA LEU A 133 9.90 15.60 19.33
C LEU A 133 9.19 16.96 19.26
N ALA A 134 7.99 17.02 18.70
CA ALA A 134 7.19 18.25 18.63
C ALA A 134 6.64 18.66 20.00
N VAL A 135 6.25 17.69 20.84
CA VAL A 135 5.77 17.90 22.21
C VAL A 135 6.91 18.34 23.13
N ASP A 136 8.10 17.75 22.98
CA ASP A 136 9.28 18.10 23.77
C ASP A 136 9.97 19.39 23.31
N ALA A 137 9.61 19.91 22.13
CA ALA A 137 10.18 21.14 21.61
C ALA A 137 9.77 22.35 22.46
N THR A 138 10.76 23.08 22.95
CA THR A 138 10.59 24.35 23.68
C THR A 138 10.31 25.55 22.78
N SER A 139 10.34 25.39 21.46
CA SER A 139 10.12 26.45 20.48
C SER A 139 8.84 26.21 19.68
N LEU A 140 7.90 27.17 19.76
CA LEU A 140 6.65 27.16 19.01
C LEU A 140 6.88 27.00 17.50
N ALA A 141 7.93 27.63 16.95
CA ALA A 141 8.26 27.54 15.53
C ALA A 141 8.69 26.13 15.11
N LYS A 142 9.39 25.39 15.99
CA LYS A 142 9.80 24.02 15.71
C LYS A 142 8.59 23.07 15.77
N THR A 143 7.73 23.23 16.77
CA THR A 143 6.48 22.47 16.89
C THR A 143 5.57 22.71 15.68
N GLN A 144 5.40 23.96 15.26
CA GLN A 144 4.60 24.29 14.07
C GLN A 144 5.12 23.60 12.80
N ARG A 145 6.44 23.60 12.57
CA ARG A 145 7.04 22.92 11.42
C ARG A 145 6.77 21.41 11.43
N ILE A 146 7.05 20.75 12.55
CA ILE A 146 6.86 19.29 12.66
C ILE A 146 5.38 18.92 12.47
N VAL A 147 4.47 19.68 13.09
CA VAL A 147 3.02 19.45 12.91
C VAL A 147 2.61 19.66 11.45
N SER A 148 3.10 20.72 10.79
CA SER A 148 2.82 20.95 9.36
C SER A 148 3.32 19.80 8.49
N GLU A 149 4.55 19.32 8.71
CA GLU A 149 5.12 18.17 7.98
C GLU A 149 4.27 16.90 8.17
N ILE A 150 3.88 16.57 9.41
CA ILE A 150 3.00 15.43 9.69
C ILE A 150 1.63 15.60 9.02
N THR A 151 1.05 16.80 9.05
CA THR A 151 -0.23 17.04 8.39
C THR A 151 -0.13 16.87 6.88
N LEU A 152 0.97 17.32 6.27
CA LEU A 152 1.22 17.13 4.85
C LEU A 152 1.32 15.64 4.52
N LEU A 153 2.12 14.87 5.28
CA LEU A 153 2.25 13.42 5.11
C LEU A 153 0.90 12.69 5.20
N ARG A 154 0.07 13.03 6.19
CA ARG A 154 -1.29 12.47 6.33
C ARG A 154 -2.17 12.77 5.12
N LEU A 155 -2.08 13.99 4.59
CA LEU A 155 -2.85 14.39 3.41
C LEU A 155 -2.38 13.66 2.15
N GLU A 156 -1.08 13.44 1.99
CA GLU A 156 -0.51 12.67 0.89
C GLU A 156 -0.95 11.20 0.92
N ILE A 157 -0.93 10.57 2.10
CA ILE A 157 -1.45 9.20 2.30
C ILE A 157 -2.93 9.13 1.93
N ALA A 158 -3.73 10.08 2.42
CA ALA A 158 -5.15 10.15 2.12
C ALA A 158 -5.42 10.36 0.62
N LEU A 159 -4.58 11.13 -0.07
CA LEU A 159 -4.66 11.33 -1.51
C LEU A 159 -4.32 10.04 -2.27
N ASP A 160 -3.29 9.30 -1.87
CA ASP A 160 -2.94 8.02 -2.51
C ASP A 160 -4.08 7.01 -2.37
N ASP A 161 -4.71 6.94 -1.20
CA ASP A 161 -5.90 6.12 -0.97
C ASP A 161 -7.09 6.56 -1.82
N ALA A 162 -7.33 7.87 -1.93
CA ALA A 162 -8.39 8.40 -2.80
C ALA A 162 -8.15 8.06 -4.28
N ARG A 163 -6.90 8.19 -4.76
CA ARG A 163 -6.46 7.79 -6.11
C ARG A 163 -6.67 6.31 -6.37
N LYS A 164 -6.30 5.46 -5.40
CA LYS A 164 -6.56 4.02 -5.45
C LYS A 164 -8.05 3.74 -5.59
N VAL A 165 -8.91 4.36 -4.78
CA VAL A 165 -10.37 4.16 -4.86
C VAL A 165 -10.94 4.66 -6.19
N ALA A 166 -10.53 5.85 -6.65
CA ALA A 166 -10.98 6.42 -7.92
C ALA A 166 -10.57 5.58 -9.13
N SER A 167 -9.37 4.99 -9.11
CA SER A 167 -8.90 4.09 -10.17
C SER A 167 -9.71 2.78 -10.26
N ARG A 168 -10.34 2.35 -9.15
CA ARG A 168 -11.05 1.06 -9.05
C ARG A 168 -12.55 1.16 -9.25
N THR A 169 -13.10 2.37 -9.32
CA THR A 169 -14.56 2.59 -9.31
C THR A 169 -15.02 3.24 -10.62
N SER A 170 -16.18 2.80 -11.13
CA SER A 170 -16.77 3.29 -12.38
C SER A 170 -18.22 3.77 -12.19
N GLY A 171 -18.79 4.40 -13.22
CA GLY A 171 -20.15 4.92 -13.20
C GLY A 171 -20.38 6.00 -12.13
N ALA A 172 -21.55 5.98 -11.49
CA ALA A 172 -21.93 6.97 -10.46
C ALA A 172 -20.99 6.94 -9.23
N ARG A 173 -20.50 5.76 -8.84
CA ARG A 173 -19.52 5.60 -7.75
C ARG A 173 -18.16 6.16 -8.13
N GLY A 174 -17.70 5.87 -9.35
CA GLY A 174 -16.47 6.44 -9.90
C GLY A 174 -16.51 7.96 -9.96
N LYS A 175 -17.66 8.55 -10.33
CA LYS A 175 -17.83 10.01 -10.30
C LYS A 175 -17.65 10.59 -8.89
N LYS A 176 -18.22 9.94 -7.86
CA LYS A 176 -18.05 10.34 -6.46
C LYS A 176 -16.60 10.19 -5.99
N ALA A 177 -15.97 9.05 -6.29
CA ALA A 177 -14.58 8.79 -5.91
C ALA A 177 -13.60 9.78 -6.54
N ARG A 178 -13.78 10.13 -7.82
CA ARG A 178 -12.97 11.17 -8.48
C ARG A 178 -13.19 12.56 -7.88
N ALA A 179 -14.41 12.87 -7.45
CA ALA A 179 -14.66 14.13 -6.75
C ALA A 179 -13.97 14.17 -5.36
N GLU A 180 -13.88 13.04 -4.67
CA GLU A 180 -13.12 12.91 -3.42
C GLU A 180 -11.61 12.97 -3.66
N GLU A 181 -11.10 12.37 -4.74
CA GLU A 181 -9.70 12.48 -5.19
C GLU A 181 -9.31 13.93 -5.45
N ILE A 182 -10.09 14.67 -6.25
CA ILE A 182 -9.84 16.10 -6.53
C ILE A 182 -9.78 16.91 -5.22
N LYS A 183 -10.74 16.69 -4.30
CA LYS A 183 -10.73 17.36 -2.99
C LYS A 183 -9.48 17.03 -2.17
N ALA A 184 -8.99 15.80 -2.24
CA ALA A 184 -7.76 15.41 -1.56
C ALA A 184 -6.54 16.08 -2.21
N GLU A 185 -6.50 16.19 -3.53
CA GLU A 185 -5.45 16.92 -4.26
C GLU A 185 -5.41 18.40 -3.88
N ASP A 186 -6.57 19.04 -3.78
CA ASP A 186 -6.67 20.45 -3.39
C ASP A 186 -6.17 20.67 -1.95
N ARG A 187 -6.51 19.79 -1.01
CA ARG A 187 -5.97 19.86 0.37
C ARG A 187 -4.45 19.73 0.42
N VAL A 188 -3.86 18.85 -0.38
CA VAL A 188 -2.39 18.69 -0.45
C VAL A 188 -1.75 19.94 -1.05
N LYS A 189 -2.36 20.55 -2.08
CA LYS A 189 -1.87 21.82 -2.64
C LYS A 189 -1.92 22.95 -1.61
N GLU A 190 -3.06 23.13 -0.93
CA GLU A 190 -3.21 24.14 0.12
C GLU A 190 -2.21 23.96 1.28
N ALA A 191 -1.84 22.72 1.61
CA ALA A 191 -0.85 22.43 2.65
C ALA A 191 0.58 22.72 2.21
N ASN A 192 0.91 22.54 0.92
CA ASN A 192 2.22 22.87 0.36
C ASN A 192 2.45 24.38 0.17
N GLU A 193 1.37 25.16 0.06
CA GLU A 193 1.43 26.62 -0.09
C GLU A 193 1.60 27.38 1.25
N LYS A 194 1.51 26.68 2.39
CA LYS A 194 1.61 27.24 3.74
C LYS A 194 2.99 27.01 4.36
#